data_AF-A0A1C4Z859-F1
#
_entry.id   AF-A0A1C4Z859-F1
#
_cell.length_a   1.000
_cell.length_b   1.000
_cell.length_c   1.000
_cell.angle_alpha   90.00
_cell.angle_beta   90.00
_cell.angle_gamma   90.00
#
_symmetry.space_group_name_H-M   'P 1'
#
loop_
_entity.id
_entity.type
_entity.pdbx_description
1 polymer ?
#
loop_
_entity_poly.entity_id
_entity_poly.type
_entity_poly.pdbx_seq_one_letter_code
_entity_poly.pdbx_strand_id
1 'polypeptide(L)'
;MVADAPAPREGRSVGGTGPYAGAVIYKLLPTTEWDAACQRGRFTGSAVDREDGYLHFSAADQVVETARRHFGGATGLTLLTVDPARLGAALRWEASRGGALFPHLYGDLPVDAVVVAEALPVDRPAADAVAALLP
;
A
#
# COMPACT_ATOMS: atom_id res chain seq x y z
N MET A 1 19.57 49.80 5.45
CA MET A 1 19.98 48.61 6.21
C MET A 1 18.92 47.56 5.93
N VAL A 2 19.09 46.78 4.86
CA VAL A 2 18.13 45.74 4.46
C VAL A 2 18.55 44.45 5.15
N ALA A 3 17.71 43.94 6.04
CA ALA A 3 17.92 42.63 6.66
C ALA A 3 17.35 41.57 5.70
N ASP A 4 18.22 40.75 5.15
CA ASP A 4 17.89 39.61 4.30
C ASP A 4 17.26 38.49 5.16
N ALA A 5 16.22 37.86 4.65
CA ALA A 5 15.52 36.78 5.35
C ALA A 5 16.25 35.44 5.10
N PRO A 6 16.37 34.55 6.10
CA PRO A 6 17.04 33.27 5.86
C PRO A 6 16.17 32.36 4.99
N ALA A 7 16.77 31.81 3.93
CA ALA A 7 16.18 30.78 3.08
C ALA A 7 15.77 29.53 3.89
N PRO A 8 14.71 28.82 3.47
CA PRO A 8 14.29 27.59 4.14
C PRO A 8 15.36 26.51 3.99
N ARG A 9 15.67 25.84 5.12
CA ARG A 9 16.58 24.70 5.15
C ARG A 9 15.89 23.50 4.50
N GLU A 10 16.46 23.01 3.41
CA GLU A 10 16.08 21.73 2.80
C GLU A 10 16.26 20.60 3.82
N GLY A 11 15.14 20.04 4.28
CA GLY A 11 15.10 18.87 5.14
C GLY A 11 15.48 17.63 4.35
N ARG A 12 16.74 17.24 4.52
CA ARG A 12 17.39 16.00 4.08
C ARG A 12 16.44 14.79 4.03
N SER A 13 16.19 14.30 2.82
CA SER A 13 15.54 13.02 2.53
C SER A 13 16.36 11.87 3.12
N VAL A 14 15.81 11.15 4.08
CA VAL A 14 16.28 9.79 4.41
C VAL A 14 15.39 8.83 3.63
N GLY A 15 15.71 8.66 2.35
CA GLY A 15 15.02 7.74 1.44
C GLY A 15 15.52 6.30 1.65
N GLY A 16 14.59 5.37 1.82
CA GLY A 16 14.88 3.93 1.85
C GLY A 16 15.59 3.49 0.57
N THR A 17 16.75 2.86 0.69
CA THR A 17 17.62 2.47 -0.42
C THR A 17 17.16 1.14 -1.05
N GLY A 18 15.92 1.10 -1.53
CA GLY A 18 15.38 0.02 -2.35
C GLY A 18 15.07 0.51 -3.77
N PRO A 19 14.94 -0.39 -4.76
CA PRO A 19 14.65 -0.02 -6.16
C PRO A 19 13.29 0.69 -6.37
N TYR A 20 12.52 0.92 -5.30
CA TYR A 20 11.18 1.48 -5.29
C TYR A 20 11.05 2.78 -4.47
N ALA A 21 12.16 3.46 -4.15
CA ALA A 21 12.13 4.74 -3.44
C ALA A 21 11.30 5.78 -4.24
N GLY A 22 10.10 6.10 -3.74
CA GLY A 22 9.15 7.02 -4.38
C GLY A 22 8.04 6.37 -5.22
N ALA A 23 8.03 5.05 -5.37
CA ALA A 23 6.93 4.33 -6.01
C ALA A 23 5.88 3.89 -4.98
N VAL A 24 4.60 4.10 -5.28
CA VAL A 24 3.49 3.66 -4.42
C VAL A 24 3.41 2.13 -4.32
N ILE A 25 2.90 1.64 -3.19
CA ILE A 25 2.60 0.22 -2.97
C ILE A 25 1.09 0.02 -2.80
N TYR A 26 0.62 -1.20 -2.99
CA TYR A 26 -0.81 -1.49 -3.09
C TYR A 26 -1.28 -2.51 -2.06
N LYS A 27 -2.45 -2.28 -1.50
CA LYS A 27 -3.21 -3.27 -0.70
C LYS A 27 -4.56 -3.50 -1.35
N LEU A 28 -4.93 -4.76 -1.50
CA LEU A 28 -6.29 -5.16 -1.87
C LEU A 28 -6.94 -5.81 -0.65
N LEU A 29 -8.13 -5.34 -0.29
CA LEU A 29 -8.88 -5.81 0.88
C LEU A 29 -10.39 -5.64 0.66
N PRO A 30 -11.25 -6.34 1.42
CA PRO A 30 -12.69 -6.07 1.43
C PRO A 30 -12.99 -4.62 1.78
N THR A 31 -13.94 -4.00 1.07
CA THR A 31 -14.38 -2.61 1.32
C THR A 31 -14.84 -2.41 2.76
N THR A 32 -15.50 -3.42 3.35
CA THR A 32 -15.92 -3.38 4.75
C THR A 32 -14.75 -3.32 5.74
N GLU A 33 -13.61 -3.94 5.43
CA GLU A 33 -12.40 -3.83 6.25
C GLU A 33 -11.77 -2.44 6.13
N TRP A 34 -11.80 -1.85 4.92
CA TRP A 34 -11.33 -0.48 4.71
C TRP A 34 -12.21 0.55 5.44
N ASP A 35 -13.53 0.43 5.36
CA ASP A 35 -14.47 1.30 6.08
C ASP A 35 -14.24 1.26 7.60
N ALA A 36 -14.02 0.06 8.14
CA ALA A 36 -13.70 -0.11 9.56
C ALA A 36 -12.34 0.50 9.92
N ALA A 37 -11.35 0.41 9.03
CA ALA A 37 -10.04 1.04 9.23
C ALA A 37 -10.14 2.57 9.26
N CYS A 38 -10.91 3.17 8.34
CA CYS A 38 -11.21 4.60 8.31
C CYS A 38 -11.79 5.09 9.64
N GLN A 39 -12.74 4.35 10.22
CA GLN A 39 -13.35 4.69 11.52
C GLN A 39 -12.35 4.59 12.69
N ARG A 40 -11.34 3.74 12.58
CA ARG A 40 -10.32 3.50 13.62
C ARG A 40 -9.04 4.31 13.42
N GLY A 41 -8.92 5.00 12.28
CA GLY A 41 -7.71 5.70 11.84
C GLY A 41 -6.57 4.79 11.38
N ARG A 42 -6.76 3.46 11.37
CA ARG A 42 -5.73 2.49 10.96
C ARG A 42 -6.32 1.13 10.59
N PHE A 43 -5.66 0.44 9.69
CA PHE A 43 -5.93 -0.96 9.34
C PHE A 43 -4.94 -1.88 10.04
N THR A 44 -5.45 -2.85 10.79
CA THR A 44 -4.66 -3.76 11.65
C THR A 44 -4.53 -5.17 11.04
N GLY A 45 -4.66 -5.26 9.72
CA GLY A 45 -4.53 -6.51 8.95
C GLY A 45 -5.80 -7.32 8.76
N SER A 46 -5.79 -8.12 7.71
CA SER A 46 -6.76 -9.19 7.42
C SER A 46 -6.42 -10.44 8.25
N ALA A 47 -7.18 -11.53 8.08
CA ALA A 47 -6.89 -12.78 8.77
C ALA A 47 -5.48 -13.33 8.45
N VAL A 48 -5.11 -13.35 7.17
CA VAL A 48 -3.80 -13.83 6.71
C VAL A 48 -2.66 -12.94 7.20
N ASP A 49 -2.86 -11.61 7.19
CA ASP A 49 -1.82 -10.69 7.69
C ASP A 49 -1.53 -10.90 9.18
N ARG A 50 -2.57 -11.21 9.98
CA ARG A 50 -2.41 -11.50 11.41
C ARG A 50 -1.75 -12.85 11.67
N GLU A 51 -2.05 -13.85 10.83
CA GLU A 51 -1.42 -15.16 10.91
C GLU A 51 0.08 -15.09 10.58
N ASP A 52 0.44 -14.34 9.53
CA ASP A 52 1.82 -14.19 9.09
C ASP A 52 2.62 -13.15 9.91
N GLY A 53 1.92 -12.27 10.64
CA GLY A 53 2.53 -11.28 11.55
C GLY A 53 2.96 -9.98 10.88
N TYR A 54 2.55 -9.73 9.64
CA TYR A 54 2.80 -8.50 8.90
C TYR A 54 1.72 -8.25 7.83
N LEU A 55 1.54 -7.00 7.42
CA LEU A 55 0.60 -6.66 6.34
C LEU A 55 1.25 -6.87 4.98
N HIS A 56 0.61 -7.67 4.14
CA HIS A 56 1.04 -7.89 2.76
C HIS A 56 0.66 -6.70 1.88
N PHE A 57 1.62 -6.18 1.14
CA PHE A 57 1.42 -5.25 0.04
C PHE A 57 2.01 -5.84 -1.26
N SER A 58 1.68 -5.22 -2.37
CA SER A 58 2.27 -5.50 -3.69
C SER A 58 2.86 -4.23 -4.29
N ALA A 59 3.92 -4.35 -5.08
CA ALA A 59 4.31 -3.33 -6.05
C ALA A 59 3.35 -3.31 -7.26
N ALA A 60 3.47 -2.31 -8.14
CA ALA A 60 2.60 -2.11 -9.30
C ALA A 60 2.62 -3.31 -10.27
N ASP A 61 3.81 -3.86 -10.55
CA ASP A 61 4.01 -5.04 -11.40
C ASP A 61 3.49 -6.34 -10.77
N GLN A 62 3.17 -6.32 -9.47
CA GLN A 62 2.77 -7.49 -8.70
C GLN A 62 1.26 -7.54 -8.42
N VAL A 63 0.60 -6.39 -8.29
CA VAL A 63 -0.74 -6.30 -7.70
C VAL A 63 -1.82 -6.95 -8.55
N VAL A 64 -1.73 -6.89 -9.89
CA VAL A 64 -2.67 -7.57 -10.79
C VAL A 64 -2.64 -9.09 -10.57
N GLU A 65 -1.45 -9.68 -10.48
CA GLU A 65 -1.30 -11.12 -10.24
C GLU A 65 -1.73 -11.51 -8.83
N THR A 66 -1.49 -10.65 -7.83
CA THR A 66 -2.04 -10.84 -6.48
C THR A 66 -3.57 -10.86 -6.49
N ALA A 67 -4.21 -9.94 -7.23
CA ALA A 67 -5.66 -9.93 -7.40
C ALA A 67 -6.17 -11.22 -8.07
N ARG A 68 -5.48 -11.71 -9.12
CA ARG A 68 -5.84 -12.99 -9.79
C ARG A 68 -5.81 -14.17 -8.82
N ARG A 69 -4.73 -14.31 -8.05
CA ARG A 69 -4.49 -15.48 -7.19
C ARG A 69 -5.38 -15.53 -5.96
N HIS A 70 -5.61 -14.39 -5.33
CA HIS A 70 -6.23 -14.35 -4.00
C HIS A 70 -7.66 -13.82 -4.02
N PHE A 71 -8.08 -13.13 -5.09
CA PHE A 71 -9.35 -12.42 -5.16
C PHE A 71 -10.16 -12.72 -6.43
N GLY A 72 -9.83 -13.77 -7.18
CA GLY A 72 -10.41 -14.06 -8.50
C GLY A 72 -11.95 -14.19 -8.56
N GLY A 73 -12.60 -14.52 -7.44
CA GLY A 73 -14.07 -14.57 -7.33
C GLY A 73 -14.66 -13.60 -6.30
N ALA A 74 -13.84 -12.72 -5.72
CA ALA A 74 -14.27 -11.81 -4.67
C ALA A 74 -14.81 -10.49 -5.27
N THR A 75 -15.86 -9.97 -4.66
CA THR A 75 -16.44 -8.65 -4.96
C THR A 75 -16.47 -7.81 -3.67
N GLY A 76 -16.82 -6.51 -3.80
CA GLY A 76 -16.79 -5.61 -2.64
C GLY A 76 -15.37 -5.42 -2.11
N LEU A 77 -14.43 -5.16 -3.02
CA LEU A 77 -13.03 -4.94 -2.73
C LEU A 77 -12.67 -3.46 -2.91
N THR A 78 -11.65 -3.02 -2.19
CA THR A 78 -11.02 -1.71 -2.38
C THR A 78 -9.54 -1.89 -2.67
N LEU A 79 -9.03 -1.21 -3.69
CA LEU A 79 -7.61 -1.06 -3.94
C LEU A 79 -7.10 0.20 -3.23
N LEU A 80 -6.19 0.02 -2.28
CA LEU A 80 -5.48 1.11 -1.63
C LEU A 80 -4.15 1.35 -2.34
N THR A 81 -3.88 2.60 -2.67
CA THR A 81 -2.57 3.09 -3.06
C THR A 81 -1.94 3.78 -1.86
N VAL A 82 -0.76 3.32 -1.46
CA VAL A 82 -0.10 3.72 -0.21
C VAL A 82 1.25 4.33 -0.50
N ASP A 83 1.55 5.43 0.19
CA ASP A 83 2.87 6.07 0.17
C ASP A 83 3.82 5.36 1.14
N PRO A 84 4.83 4.61 0.64
CA PRO A 84 5.76 3.88 1.50
C PRO A 84 6.63 4.80 2.35
N ALA A 85 6.84 6.07 1.97
CA ALA A 85 7.64 7.00 2.75
C ALA A 85 7.01 7.30 4.12
N ARG A 86 5.71 7.10 4.27
CA ARG A 86 4.95 7.33 5.50
C ARG A 86 4.95 6.13 6.46
N LEU A 87 5.51 5.00 6.03
CA LEU A 87 5.54 3.75 6.81
C LEU A 87 6.86 3.54 7.57
N GLY A 88 7.88 4.34 7.26
CA GLY A 88 9.17 4.31 7.95
C GLY A 88 9.86 2.94 7.93
N ALA A 89 10.60 2.64 8.99
CA ALA A 89 11.40 1.41 9.09
C ALA A 89 10.59 0.12 9.33
N ALA A 90 9.27 0.23 9.55
CA ALA A 90 8.40 -0.92 9.69
C ALA A 90 8.11 -1.60 8.34
N LEU A 91 8.25 -0.86 7.23
CA LEU A 91 8.12 -1.41 5.88
C LEU A 91 9.43 -2.10 5.46
N ARG A 92 9.34 -3.37 5.09
CA ARG A 92 10.46 -4.18 4.61
C ARG A 92 10.15 -4.76 3.24
N TRP A 93 11.17 -4.87 2.40
CA TRP A 93 11.09 -5.52 1.11
C TRP A 93 11.75 -6.89 1.22
N GLU A 94 10.96 -7.96 1.13
CA GLU A 94 11.44 -9.31 1.42
C GLU A 94 11.12 -10.27 0.28
N ALA A 95 12.01 -11.24 0.06
CA ALA A 95 11.83 -12.22 -1.00
C ALA A 95 10.60 -13.09 -0.70
N SER A 96 9.73 -13.22 -1.69
CA SER A 96 8.53 -14.04 -1.63
C SER A 96 8.44 -14.89 -2.91
N ARG A 97 7.28 -14.90 -3.60
CA ARG A 97 7.05 -15.72 -4.79
C ARG A 97 8.11 -15.48 -5.87
N GLY A 98 8.75 -16.56 -6.32
CA GLY A 98 9.75 -16.52 -7.40
C GLY A 98 11.00 -15.70 -7.08
N GLY A 99 11.30 -15.43 -5.80
CA GLY A 99 12.43 -14.58 -5.40
C GLY A 99 12.22 -13.08 -5.59
N ALA A 100 11.04 -12.66 -6.07
CA ALA A 100 10.69 -11.24 -6.18
C ALA A 100 10.46 -10.65 -4.78
N LEU A 101 10.83 -9.37 -4.61
CA LEU A 101 10.66 -8.66 -3.35
C LEU A 101 9.24 -8.12 -3.21
N PHE A 102 8.58 -8.44 -2.10
CA PHE A 102 7.27 -7.90 -1.73
C PHE A 102 7.39 -6.94 -0.55
N PRO A 103 6.62 -5.84 -0.55
CA PRO A 103 6.54 -4.96 0.61
C PRO A 103 5.69 -5.59 1.72
N HIS A 104 6.29 -5.71 2.91
CA HIS A 104 5.65 -6.19 4.13
C HIS A 104 5.74 -5.12 5.21
N LEU A 105 4.61 -4.74 5.81
CA LEU A 105 4.57 -3.78 6.92
C LEU A 105 4.44 -4.52 8.25
N TYR A 106 5.45 -4.35 9.10
CA TYR A 106 5.45 -4.86 10.47
C TYR A 106 4.82 -3.84 11.42
N GLY A 107 3.50 -3.73 11.36
CA GLY A 107 2.69 -2.81 12.16
C GLY A 107 1.35 -2.52 11.50
N ASP A 108 0.58 -1.62 12.11
CA ASP A 108 -0.69 -1.15 11.54
C ASP A 108 -0.44 -0.19 10.37
N LEU A 109 -1.30 -0.23 9.34
CA LEU A 109 -1.32 0.77 8.28
C LEU A 109 -2.14 1.98 8.76
N PRO A 110 -1.53 3.14 9.02
CA PRO A 110 -2.32 4.33 9.34
C PRO A 110 -3.08 4.79 8.09
N VAL A 111 -4.35 5.19 8.26
CA VAL A 111 -5.23 5.60 7.15
C VAL A 111 -4.64 6.78 6.38
N ASP A 112 -3.91 7.65 7.08
CA ASP A 112 -3.31 8.82 6.47
C ASP A 112 -2.24 8.43 5.43
N ALA A 113 -1.53 7.31 5.56
CA ALA A 113 -0.56 6.82 4.57
C ALA A 113 -1.19 6.35 3.25
N VAL A 114 -2.50 6.16 3.20
CA VAL A 114 -3.25 5.83 1.99
C VAL A 114 -3.51 7.11 1.19
N VAL A 115 -2.96 7.19 -0.02
CA VAL A 115 -3.09 8.37 -0.90
C VAL A 115 -4.29 8.28 -1.82
N VAL A 116 -4.73 7.06 -2.18
CA VAL A 116 -5.93 6.80 -2.97
C VAL A 116 -6.57 5.51 -2.47
N ALA A 117 -7.91 5.48 -2.39
CA ALA A 117 -8.68 4.28 -2.12
C ALA A 117 -9.80 4.15 -3.15
N GLU A 118 -9.71 3.15 -4.03
CA GLU A 118 -10.65 2.92 -5.13
C GLU A 118 -11.48 1.66 -4.87
N ALA A 119 -12.80 1.81 -4.74
CA ALA A 119 -13.70 0.67 -4.70
C ALA A 119 -13.74 -0.01 -6.07
N LEU A 120 -13.48 -1.32 -6.11
CA LEU A 120 -13.50 -2.07 -7.36
C LEU A 120 -14.95 -2.36 -7.79
N PRO A 121 -15.28 -2.21 -9.09
CA PRO A 121 -16.59 -2.56 -9.60
C PRO A 121 -16.86 -4.07 -9.45
N VAL A 122 -18.11 -4.42 -9.16
CA VAL A 122 -18.54 -5.80 -8.89
C VAL A 122 -18.85 -6.61 -10.16
N ASP A 123 -18.88 -5.96 -11.32
CA ASP A 123 -19.29 -6.52 -12.60
C ASP A 123 -18.12 -7.12 -13.41
N ARG A 124 -16.90 -7.08 -12.86
CA ARG A 124 -15.69 -7.58 -13.53
C ARG A 124 -14.74 -8.26 -12.54
N PRO A 125 -13.87 -9.15 -13.03
CA PRO A 125 -12.85 -9.77 -12.19
C PRO A 125 -11.93 -8.73 -11.52
N ALA A 126 -11.56 -8.98 -10.26
CA ALA A 126 -10.72 -8.07 -9.48
C ALA A 126 -9.41 -7.72 -10.19
N ALA A 127 -8.79 -8.67 -10.88
CA ALA A 127 -7.55 -8.45 -11.61
C ALA A 127 -7.70 -7.44 -12.75
N ASP A 128 -8.81 -7.50 -13.49
CA ASP A 128 -9.07 -6.61 -14.61
C ASP A 128 -9.44 -5.21 -14.12
N ALA A 129 -10.19 -5.14 -13.01
CA ALA A 129 -10.47 -3.88 -12.32
C ALA A 129 -9.19 -3.21 -11.83
N VAL A 130 -8.29 -3.95 -11.18
CA VAL A 130 -7.00 -3.44 -10.70
C VAL A 130 -6.13 -2.99 -11.87
N ALA A 131 -6.01 -3.79 -12.93
CA ALA A 131 -5.19 -3.44 -14.09
C ALA A 131 -5.61 -2.12 -14.75
N ALA A 132 -6.91 -1.80 -14.74
CA ALA A 132 -7.44 -0.55 -15.28
C ALA A 132 -7.14 0.70 -14.42
N LEU A 133 -6.71 0.51 -13.17
CA LEU A 133 -6.42 1.58 -12.21
C LEU A 133 -4.92 1.86 -12.06
N LEU A 134 -4.05 1.04 -12.66
CA LEU A 134 -2.61 1.26 -12.60
C LEU A 134 -2.19 2.37 -13.59
N PRO A 135 -1.19 3.19 -13.22
CA PRO A 135 -0.64 4.23 -14.09
C PRO A 135 0.13 3.68 -15.31
#